data_AF-A0AAW4UEB6-F1
#
_entry.id   AF-A0AAW4UEB6-F1
#
_cell.length_a   1.000
_cell.length_b   1.000
_cell.length_c   1.000
_cell.angle_alpha   90.00
_cell.angle_beta   90.00
_cell.angle_gamma   90.00
#
_symmetry.space_group_name_H-M   'P 1'
#
loop_
_entity.id
_entity.type
_entity.pdbx_description
1 polymer ?
#
loop_
_entity_poly.entity_id
_entity_poly.type
_entity_poly.pdbx_seq_one_letter_code
_entity_poly.pdbx_strand_id
1 'polypeptide(L)'
;MFDLPVETEEQRRNYRLFRKELIQEGFVMIQYSIYVRVCPSREFANRIENRIKKSLPLEGNVRLLCVTEKQYDDMKLLVGSRQTSETAIGTERLIII
;
A
#
# COMPACT_ATOMS: atom_id res chain seq x y z
N MET A 1 1.39 3.12 -3.72
CA MET A 1 1.05 4.55 -3.60
C MET A 1 0.07 4.93 -4.69
N PHE A 2 -0.78 5.94 -4.47
CA PHE A 2 -1.73 6.38 -5.49
C PHE A 2 -2.03 7.88 -5.39
N ASP A 3 -2.62 8.42 -6.44
CA ASP A 3 -3.18 9.75 -6.51
C ASP A 3 -4.46 9.67 -7.36
N LEU A 4 -5.61 9.74 -6.71
CA LEU A 4 -6.91 9.53 -7.34
C LEU A 4 -7.73 10.81 -7.24
N PRO A 5 -8.48 11.19 -8.30
CA PRO A 5 -9.35 12.35 -8.23
C PRO A 5 -10.49 12.15 -7.22
N VAL A 6 -11.02 13.23 -6.67
CA VAL A 6 -12.05 13.22 -5.61
C VAL A 6 -13.09 14.35 -5.73
N GLU A 7 -13.14 15.02 -6.88
CA GLU A 7 -14.01 16.19 -7.10
C GLU A 7 -15.48 15.80 -7.26
N THR A 8 -15.75 14.69 -7.96
CA THR A 8 -17.11 14.18 -8.17
C THR A 8 -17.49 13.11 -7.14
N GLU A 9 -18.79 12.85 -6.98
CA GLU A 9 -19.28 11.76 -6.12
C GLU A 9 -18.81 10.39 -6.58
N GLU A 10 -18.75 10.17 -7.89
CA GLU A 10 -18.25 8.95 -8.50
C GLU A 10 -16.76 8.75 -8.21
N GLN A 11 -15.95 9.80 -8.36
CA GLN A 11 -14.54 9.78 -8.02
C GLN A 11 -14.31 9.45 -6.54
N ARG A 12 -15.06 10.09 -5.62
CA ARG A 12 -15.03 9.76 -4.19
C ARG A 12 -15.48 8.33 -3.89
N ARG A 13 -16.43 7.80 -4.64
CA ARG A 13 -16.87 6.39 -4.53
C ARG A 13 -15.74 5.46 -4.97
N ASN A 14 -15.11 5.71 -6.10
CA ASN A 14 -14.00 4.90 -6.63
C ASN A 14 -12.79 4.91 -5.70
N TYR A 15 -12.44 6.08 -5.15
CA TYR A 15 -11.42 6.20 -4.09
C TYR A 15 -11.74 5.27 -2.89
N ARG A 16 -12.98 5.34 -2.38
CA ARG A 16 -13.40 4.53 -1.22
C ARG A 16 -13.36 3.03 -1.51
N LEU A 17 -13.77 2.63 -2.71
CA LEU A 17 -13.71 1.23 -3.14
C LEU A 17 -12.27 0.75 -3.22
N PHE A 18 -11.39 1.46 -3.92
CA PHE A 18 -9.99 1.07 -4.03
C PHE A 18 -9.30 1.00 -2.67
N ARG A 19 -9.54 1.98 -1.79
CA ARG A 19 -9.03 1.96 -0.42
C ARG A 19 -9.53 0.74 0.37
N LYS A 20 -10.81 0.39 0.23
CA LYS A 20 -11.40 -0.77 0.91
C LYS A 20 -10.72 -2.07 0.47
N GLU A 21 -10.47 -2.21 -0.84
CA GLU A 21 -9.78 -3.36 -1.41
C GLU A 21 -8.35 -3.50 -0.87
N LEU A 22 -7.60 -2.39 -0.77
CA LEU A 22 -6.27 -2.40 -0.15
C LEU A 22 -6.32 -2.90 1.30
N ILE A 23 -7.27 -2.41 2.10
CA ILE A 23 -7.42 -2.83 3.50
C ILE A 23 -7.79 -4.31 3.59
N GLN A 24 -8.69 -4.79 2.71
CA GLN A 24 -9.10 -6.20 2.66
C GLN A 24 -7.97 -7.14 2.24
N GLU A 25 -7.11 -6.69 1.32
CA GLU A 25 -5.87 -7.40 0.97
C GLU A 25 -4.78 -7.25 2.05
N GLY A 26 -5.07 -6.59 3.18
CA GLY A 26 -4.20 -6.49 4.33
C GLY A 26 -3.03 -5.53 4.13
N PHE A 27 -3.22 -4.47 3.35
CA PHE A 27 -2.31 -3.33 3.32
C PHE A 27 -2.55 -2.42 4.53
N VAL A 28 -1.47 -1.84 5.03
CA VAL A 28 -1.46 -0.87 6.12
C VAL A 28 -1.13 0.52 5.56
N MET A 29 -1.88 1.52 6.00
CA MET A 29 -1.63 2.91 5.62
C MET A 29 -0.48 3.47 6.47
N ILE A 30 0.57 3.95 5.81
CA ILE A 30 1.74 4.57 6.47
C ILE A 30 1.75 6.10 6.31
N GLN A 31 1.16 6.59 5.22
CA GLN A 31 0.95 8.01 4.92
C GLN A 31 -0.30 8.15 4.06
N TYR A 32 -0.82 9.38 3.91
CA TYR A 32 -1.85 9.67 2.91
C TYR A 32 -1.48 9.12 1.54
N SER A 33 -2.39 8.30 1.01
CA SER A 33 -2.26 7.61 -0.28
C SER A 33 -1.03 6.69 -0.43
N ILE A 34 -0.38 6.32 0.68
CA ILE A 34 0.73 5.34 0.70
C ILE A 34 0.34 4.19 1.64
N TYR A 35 0.33 3.00 1.05
CA TYR A 35 -0.07 1.76 1.68
C TYR A 35 1.02 0.73 1.42
N VAL A 36 1.30 -0.10 2.44
CA VAL A 36 2.39 -1.06 2.47
C VAL A 36 1.86 -2.42 2.88
N ARG A 37 2.41 -3.50 2.32
CA ARG A 37 2.07 -4.87 2.74
C ARG A 37 3.30 -5.76 2.82
N VAL A 38 3.42 -6.46 3.95
CA VAL A 38 4.41 -7.53 4.11
C VAL A 38 4.02 -8.75 3.30
N CYS A 39 4.94 -9.23 2.48
CA CYS A 39 4.75 -10.40 1.63
C CYS A 39 5.78 -11.48 1.95
N PRO A 40 5.33 -12.73 2.22
CA PRO A 40 6.21 -13.84 2.59
C PRO A 40 7.10 -14.37 1.46
N SER A 41 6.84 -14.01 0.22
CA SER A 41 7.68 -14.38 -0.91
C SER A 41 7.36 -13.50 -2.11
N ARG A 42 8.20 -13.56 -3.14
CA ARG A 42 7.94 -12.86 -4.41
C ARG A 42 6.71 -13.42 -5.12
N GLU A 43 6.47 -14.72 -5.02
CA GLU A 43 5.29 -15.37 -5.60
C GLU A 43 4.01 -14.91 -4.89
N PHE A 44 4.07 -14.72 -3.56
CA PHE A 44 2.95 -14.12 -2.83
C PHE A 44 2.71 -12.67 -3.28
N ALA A 45 3.77 -11.87 -3.39
CA ALA A 45 3.68 -10.49 -3.88
C ALA A 45 3.04 -10.42 -5.27
N ASN A 46 3.48 -11.25 -6.21
CA ASN A 46 2.91 -11.31 -7.57
C ASN A 46 1.42 -11.70 -7.55
N ARG A 47 1.00 -12.60 -6.65
CA ARG A 47 -0.42 -12.95 -6.46
C ARG A 47 -1.25 -11.78 -5.94
N ILE A 48 -0.69 -10.98 -5.02
CA ILE A 48 -1.36 -9.78 -4.51
C ILE A 48 -1.44 -8.72 -5.60
N GLU A 49 -0.36 -8.48 -6.36
CA GLU A 49 -0.34 -7.57 -7.49
C GLU A 49 -1.46 -7.91 -8.50
N ASN A 50 -1.60 -9.18 -8.87
CA ASN A 50 -2.65 -9.64 -9.78
C ASN A 50 -4.07 -9.45 -9.24
N ARG A 51 -4.25 -9.45 -7.90
CA ARG A 51 -5.55 -9.16 -7.28
C ARG A 51 -5.83 -7.66 -7.28
N ILE A 52 -4.86 -6.84 -6.89
CA ILE A 52 -4.98 -5.37 -6.92
C ILE A 52 -5.24 -4.86 -8.33
N LYS A 53 -4.63 -5.44 -9.36
CA LYS A 53 -4.89 -5.10 -10.78
C LYS A 53 -6.37 -5.19 -11.17
N LYS A 54 -7.14 -6.08 -10.55
CA LYS A 54 -8.58 -6.24 -10.82
C LYS A 54 -9.44 -5.16 -10.18
N SER A 55 -8.90 -4.48 -9.17
CA SER A 55 -9.59 -3.46 -8.39
C SER A 55 -9.12 -2.05 -8.74
N LEU A 56 -8.34 -1.86 -9.82
CA LEU A 56 -7.81 -0.56 -10.21
C LEU A 56 -8.95 0.39 -10.63
N PRO A 57 -8.92 1.65 -10.18
CA PRO A 57 -9.84 2.68 -10.68
C PRO A 57 -9.51 3.03 -12.14
N LEU A 58 -10.52 3.52 -12.86
CA LEU A 58 -10.38 3.94 -14.27
C LEU A 58 -9.63 5.27 -14.44
N GLU A 59 -9.57 6.08 -13.38
CA GLU A 59 -8.94 7.40 -13.35
C GLU A 59 -7.89 7.48 -12.25
N GLY A 60 -6.95 8.41 -12.42
CA GLY A 60 -5.88 8.66 -11.46
C GLY A 60 -4.62 7.84 -11.73
N ASN A 61 -3.69 7.92 -10.78
CA ASN A 61 -2.38 7.29 -10.85
C ASN A 61 -2.22 6.26 -9.73
N VAL A 62 -1.87 5.03 -10.07
CA VAL A 62 -1.54 3.98 -9.10
C VAL A 62 -0.17 3.41 -9.44
N ARG A 63 0.73 3.36 -8.45
CA ARG A 63 2.06 2.78 -8.58
C ARG A 63 2.31 1.76 -7.48
N LEU A 64 2.88 0.63 -7.87
CA LEU A 64 3.34 -0.43 -6.98
C LEU A 64 4.86 -0.53 -7.09
N LEU A 65 5.52 -0.55 -5.94
CA LEU A 65 6.97 -0.73 -5.83
C LEU A 65 7.19 -1.90 -4.88
N CYS A 66 8.01 -2.87 -5.29
CA CYS A 66 8.43 -3.96 -4.41
C CYS A 66 9.83 -3.65 -3.92
N VAL A 67 9.99 -3.54 -2.60
CA VAL A 67 11.29 -3.34 -1.94
C VAL A 67 11.65 -4.58 -1.11
N THR A 68 12.86 -4.62 -0.56
CA THR A 68 13.22 -5.59 0.48
C THR A 68 12.95 -5.02 1.86
N GLU A 69 12.83 -5.89 2.87
CA GLU A 69 12.74 -5.47 4.28
C GLU A 69 13.89 -4.53 4.65
N LYS A 70 15.13 -4.90 4.29
CA LYS A 70 16.31 -4.05 4.49
C LYS A 70 16.18 -2.68 3.83
N GLN A 71 15.70 -2.61 2.59
CA GLN A 71 15.51 -1.34 1.89
C GLN A 71 14.45 -0.46 2.54
N TYR A 72 13.39 -1.05 3.07
CA TYR A 72 12.36 -0.33 3.80
C TYR A 72 12.87 0.17 5.17
N ASP A 73 13.63 -0.64 5.89
CA ASP A 73 14.24 -0.26 7.17
C ASP A 73 15.28 0.86 6.99
N ASP A 74 16.02 0.82 5.87
CA ASP A 74 17.00 1.84 5.52
C ASP A 74 16.34 3.19 5.16
N MET A 75 15.01 3.25 4.98
CA MET A 75 14.25 4.47 4.71
C MET A 75 14.48 5.51 5.80
N LYS A 76 14.87 6.71 5.39
CA LYS A 76 15.17 7.83 6.31
C LYS A 76 13.92 8.65 6.55
N LEU A 77 13.46 8.66 7.80
CA LEU A 77 12.43 9.59 8.25
C LEU A 77 13.08 10.95 8.54
N LEU A 78 12.91 11.90 7.63
CA LEU A 78 13.51 13.23 7.77
C LEU A 78 12.69 14.14 8.70
N VAL A 79 11.37 13.92 8.80
CA VAL A 79 10.43 14.70 9.63
C VAL A 79 9.30 13.78 10.12
N GLY A 80 8.84 13.97 11.36
CA GLY A 80 7.72 13.25 11.96
C GLY A 80 8.14 12.03 12.79
N SER A 81 7.21 11.13 13.05
CA SER A 81 7.42 9.87 13.77
C SER A 81 6.78 8.71 13.02
N ARG A 82 7.37 7.50 13.14
CA ARG A 82 6.76 6.28 12.60
C ARG A 82 5.40 6.03 13.26
N GLN A 83 4.41 5.63 12.49
CA GLN A 83 3.10 5.28 13.05
C GLN A 83 3.16 3.96 13.82
N THR A 84 2.31 3.79 14.83
CA THR A 84 2.19 2.52 15.57
C THR A 84 1.84 1.35 14.66
N SER A 85 1.05 1.62 13.60
CA SER A 85 0.71 0.66 12.55
C SER A 85 1.92 0.18 11.75
N GLU A 86 2.95 1.02 11.56
CA GLU A 86 4.23 0.62 10.97
C GLU A 86 5.08 -0.22 11.92
N THR A 87 4.96 0.02 13.23
CA THR A 87 5.79 -0.70 14.22
C THR A 87 5.38 -2.18 14.31
N ALA A 88 4.10 -2.50 14.09
CA ALA A 88 3.60 -3.87 14.05
C ALA A 88 4.09 -4.69 12.84
N ILE A 89 4.56 -4.02 11.79
CA ILE A 89 5.08 -4.64 10.55
C ILE A 89 6.48 -5.22 10.76
N GLY A 90 7.27 -4.67 11.68
CA GLY A 90 8.69 -5.02 11.88
C GLY A 90 8.98 -6.21 12.80
N THR A 91 7.97 -6.91 13.33
CA THR A 91 8.21 -7.89 14.41
C THR A 91 8.32 -9.35 13.98
N GLU A 92 7.87 -9.76 12.80
CA GLU A 92 8.01 -11.15 12.37
C GLU A 92 8.23 -11.26 10.86
N ARG A 93 9.43 -11.75 10.50
CA ARG A 93 9.88 -12.28 9.20
C ARG A 93 8.87 -12.08 8.07
N LEU A 94 9.06 -11.05 7.22
CA LEU A 94 9.05 -11.13 5.75
C LEU A 94 8.97 -9.76 5.04
N ILE A 95 9.25 -9.81 3.73
CA ILE A 95 9.64 -8.69 2.85
C ILE A 95 8.57 -7.60 2.72
N ILE A 96 8.99 -6.33 2.81
CA ILE A 96 8.14 -5.12 2.79
C ILE A 96 7.96 -4.59 1.34
N ILE A 97 6.74 -4.25 0.91
CA ILE A 97 6.38 -3.70 -0.44
C ILE A 97 5.63 -2.39 -0.27
#